data_AF-A0A538L7T7-F1
#
_entry.id   AF-A0A538L7T7-F1
#
_cell.length_a   1.000
_cell.length_b   1.000
_cell.length_c   1.000
_cell.angle_alpha   90.00
_cell.angle_beta   90.00
_cell.angle_gamma   90.00
#
_symmetry.space_group_name_H-M   'P 1'
#
loop_
_entity.id
_entity.type
_entity.pdbx_description
1 polymer ?
#
loop_
_entity_poly.entity_id
_entity_poly.type
_entity_poly.pdbx_seq_one_letter_code
_entity_poly.pdbx_strand_id
1 'polypeptide(L)'
;SAIEGLTVGAGTVLSVEQLDEAIDAGARFAVAPSTNPLVIDAAQRAGLPFIPGAATPTEIDRGRSLGCTVIKIFPAAAVGGPAFLRAVSGVFPDVKFIPTGGVTAENLADYLAVPSVLACGGTWITARLDGIEERARTAALVA
;
A
#
# COMPACT_ATOMS: atom_id res chain seq x y z
N SER A 1 -13.88 -7.60 11.64
CA SER A 1 -12.80 -8.04 12.56
C SER A 1 -13.41 -8.42 13.89
N ALA A 2 -13.05 -9.57 14.46
CA ALA A 2 -13.42 -9.94 15.83
C ALA A 2 -12.55 -9.25 16.91
N ILE A 3 -11.53 -8.50 16.49
CA ILE A 3 -10.62 -7.75 17.36
C ILE A 3 -10.94 -6.27 17.22
N GLU A 4 -11.27 -5.65 18.35
CA GLU A 4 -11.56 -4.21 18.45
C GLU A 4 -10.34 -3.37 18.03
N GLY A 5 -10.57 -2.30 17.26
CA GLY A 5 -9.51 -1.43 16.74
C GLY A 5 -8.73 -1.96 15.53
N LEU A 6 -8.93 -3.22 15.11
CA LEU A 6 -8.26 -3.80 13.95
C LEU A 6 -9.03 -3.54 12.64
N THR A 7 -8.41 -2.83 11.72
CA THR A 7 -8.89 -2.69 10.33
C THR A 7 -8.26 -3.78 9.46
N VAL A 8 -9.10 -4.57 8.78
CA VAL A 8 -8.67 -5.65 7.90
C VAL A 8 -9.01 -5.28 6.45
N GLY A 9 -8.04 -5.46 5.55
CA GLY A 9 -8.22 -5.29 4.12
C GLY A 9 -7.72 -6.51 3.34
N ALA A 10 -8.03 -6.54 2.04
CA ALA A 10 -7.57 -7.59 1.13
C ALA A 10 -6.32 -7.15 0.37
N GLY A 11 -5.36 -8.06 0.23
CA GLY A 11 -4.14 -7.85 -0.54
C GLY A 11 -4.13 -8.65 -1.84
N THR A 12 -3.43 -8.15 -2.85
CA THR A 12 -3.25 -8.83 -4.15
C THR A 12 -4.59 -9.04 -4.87
N VAL A 13 -5.44 -8.02 -4.86
CA VAL A 13 -6.68 -8.02 -5.66
C VAL A 13 -6.34 -7.64 -7.10
N LEU A 14 -6.46 -8.58 -8.03
CA LEU A 14 -6.04 -8.45 -9.43
C LEU A 14 -7.20 -8.37 -10.42
N SER A 15 -8.42 -8.74 -9.99
CA SER A 15 -9.61 -8.75 -10.82
C SER A 15 -10.84 -8.21 -10.08
N VAL A 16 -11.93 -7.98 -10.81
CA VAL A 16 -13.20 -7.51 -10.22
C VAL A 16 -13.82 -8.63 -9.39
N GLU A 17 -13.70 -9.88 -9.82
CA GLU A 17 -14.20 -11.04 -9.08
C GLU A 17 -13.53 -11.16 -7.71
N GLN A 18 -12.21 -10.96 -7.64
CA GLN A 18 -11.46 -10.95 -6.37
C GLN A 18 -11.81 -9.75 -5.49
N LEU A 19 -12.20 -8.63 -6.09
CA LEU A 19 -12.68 -7.46 -5.36
C LEU A 19 -14.04 -7.75 -4.72
N ASP A 20 -14.95 -8.37 -5.46
CA ASP A 20 -16.26 -8.78 -4.95
C ASP A 20 -16.12 -9.79 -3.81
N GLU A 21 -15.25 -10.81 -3.97
CA GLU A 21 -14.91 -11.76 -2.91
C GLU A 21 -14.36 -11.06 -1.65
N ALA A 22 -13.52 -10.03 -1.83
CA ALA A 22 -12.99 -9.25 -0.71
C ALA A 22 -14.08 -8.44 0.01
N ILE A 23 -15.01 -7.85 -0.73
CA ILE A 23 -16.15 -7.10 -0.18
C ILE A 23 -17.05 -8.04 0.62
N ASP A 24 -17.40 -9.20 0.05
CA ASP A 24 -18.24 -10.21 0.69
C ASP A 24 -17.60 -10.76 1.97
N ALA A 25 -16.27 -10.88 1.99
CA ALA A 25 -15.50 -11.25 3.18
C ALA A 25 -15.42 -10.12 4.24
N GLY A 26 -15.93 -8.93 3.95
CA GLY A 26 -15.96 -7.79 4.86
C GLY A 26 -14.66 -6.99 4.90
N ALA A 27 -13.86 -7.01 3.83
CA ALA A 27 -12.68 -6.17 3.72
C ALA A 27 -13.07 -4.68 3.82
N ARG A 28 -12.27 -3.90 4.56
CA ARG A 28 -12.49 -2.45 4.76
C ARG A 28 -11.73 -1.59 3.75
N PHE A 29 -10.75 -2.19 3.08
CA PHE A 29 -9.99 -1.62 1.97
C PHE A 29 -9.36 -2.78 1.18
N ALA A 30 -8.89 -2.50 -0.03
CA ALA A 30 -8.14 -3.46 -0.83
C ALA A 30 -6.90 -2.84 -1.47
N VAL A 31 -5.88 -3.66 -1.72
CA VAL A 31 -4.64 -3.24 -2.36
C VAL A 31 -4.24 -4.17 -3.49
N ALA A 32 -3.60 -3.62 -4.53
CA ALA A 32 -3.08 -4.36 -5.67
C ALA A 32 -1.58 -4.11 -5.87
N PRO A 33 -0.83 -5.01 -6.54
CA PRO A 33 0.55 -4.74 -6.94
C PRO A 33 0.64 -3.84 -8.19
N SER A 34 -0.47 -3.61 -8.90
CA SER A 34 -0.51 -2.88 -10.18
C SER A 34 -1.68 -1.90 -10.27
N THR A 35 -1.64 -1.04 -11.28
CA THR A 35 -2.71 -0.09 -11.63
C THR A 35 -3.60 -0.71 -12.71
N ASN A 36 -4.71 -1.33 -12.29
CA ASN A 36 -5.72 -1.86 -13.21
C ASN A 36 -6.97 -0.95 -13.21
N PRO A 37 -7.25 -0.21 -14.30
CA PRO A 37 -8.40 0.69 -14.37
C PRO A 37 -9.75 0.02 -14.11
N LEU A 38 -9.93 -1.23 -14.52
CA LEU A 38 -11.20 -1.94 -14.34
C LEU A 38 -11.49 -2.23 -12.87
N VAL A 39 -10.45 -2.61 -12.10
CA VAL A 39 -10.59 -2.89 -10.67
C VAL A 39 -10.74 -1.60 -9.87
N ILE A 40 -10.01 -0.53 -10.24
CA ILE A 40 -10.14 0.79 -9.61
C ILE A 40 -11.58 1.31 -9.73
N ASP A 41 -12.11 1.29 -10.95
CA ASP A 41 -13.47 1.74 -11.26
C ASP A 41 -14.54 0.90 -10.55
N ALA A 42 -14.37 -0.43 -10.49
CA ALA A 42 -15.25 -1.30 -9.72
C ALA A 42 -15.22 -0.99 -8.21
N ALA A 43 -14.03 -0.78 -7.64
CA ALA A 43 -13.89 -0.46 -6.21
C ALA A 43 -14.51 0.90 -5.86
N GLN A 44 -14.34 1.90 -6.73
CA GLN A 44 -14.97 3.20 -6.59
C GLN A 44 -16.50 3.11 -6.60
N ARG A 45 -17.08 2.34 -7.53
CA ARG A 45 -18.54 2.10 -7.57
C ARG A 45 -19.04 1.39 -6.32
N ALA A 46 -18.28 0.42 -5.80
CA ALA A 46 -18.60 -0.30 -4.59
C ALA A 46 -18.39 0.52 -3.31
N GLY A 47 -17.76 1.70 -3.40
CA GLY A 47 -17.40 2.51 -2.25
C GLY A 47 -16.31 1.90 -1.36
N LEU A 48 -15.55 0.92 -1.88
CA LEU A 48 -14.43 0.31 -1.16
C LEU A 48 -13.14 1.11 -1.42
N PRO A 49 -12.46 1.61 -0.38
CA PRO A 49 -11.14 2.21 -0.54
C PRO A 49 -10.16 1.23 -1.21
N PHE A 50 -9.58 1.64 -2.34
CA PHE A 50 -8.66 0.82 -3.12
C PHE A 50 -7.34 1.55 -3.37
N ILE A 51 -6.23 0.87 -3.10
CA ILE A 51 -4.88 1.42 -3.23
C ILE A 51 -4.15 0.62 -4.33
N PRO A 52 -4.13 1.12 -5.58
CA PRO A 52 -3.45 0.44 -6.68
C PRO A 52 -1.93 0.52 -6.51
N GLY A 53 -1.23 -0.43 -7.13
CA GLY A 53 0.23 -0.50 -7.12
C GLY A 53 0.87 0.14 -8.36
N ALA A 54 2.02 0.79 -8.21
CA ALA A 54 2.80 1.34 -9.30
C ALA A 54 4.30 1.16 -9.08
N ALA A 55 5.06 1.08 -10.17
CA ALA A 55 6.51 1.02 -10.18
C ALA A 55 7.15 2.21 -10.94
N THR A 56 6.36 2.96 -11.71
CA THR A 56 6.83 4.03 -12.60
C THR A 56 5.99 5.32 -12.48
N PRO A 57 6.54 6.49 -12.87
CA PRO A 57 5.77 7.73 -12.95
C PRO A 57 4.52 7.63 -13.83
N THR A 58 4.58 6.90 -14.94
CA THR A 58 3.43 6.68 -15.84
C THR A 58 2.29 5.95 -15.14
N GLU A 59 2.60 4.92 -14.35
CA GLU A 59 1.59 4.17 -13.60
C GLU A 59 1.03 4.95 -12.42
N ILE A 60 1.88 5.78 -11.77
CA ILE A 60 1.44 6.72 -10.73
C ILE A 60 0.44 7.71 -11.31
N ASP A 61 0.77 8.35 -12.43
CA ASP A 61 -0.12 9.30 -13.10
C ASP A 61 -1.39 8.62 -13.61
N ARG A 62 -1.30 7.35 -14.05
CA ARG A 62 -2.49 6.57 -14.42
C ARG A 62 -3.42 6.35 -13.23
N GLY A 63 -2.90 5.97 -12.06
CA GLY A 63 -3.73 5.83 -10.85
C GLY A 63 -4.33 7.17 -10.42
N ARG A 64 -3.51 8.23 -10.42
CA ARG A 64 -3.92 9.60 -10.09
C ARG A 64 -5.03 10.13 -11.00
N SER A 65 -4.90 9.96 -12.32
CA SER A 65 -5.90 10.38 -13.30
C SER A 65 -7.23 9.62 -13.18
N LEU A 66 -7.21 8.42 -12.58
CA LEU A 66 -8.41 7.67 -12.21
C LEU A 66 -8.99 8.08 -10.84
N GLY A 67 -8.43 9.10 -10.20
CA GLY A 67 -8.91 9.64 -8.92
C GLY A 67 -8.29 9.00 -7.68
N CYS A 68 -7.29 8.13 -7.80
CA CYS A 68 -6.58 7.58 -6.65
C CYS A 68 -5.59 8.60 -6.09
N THR A 69 -5.75 8.98 -4.82
CA THR A 69 -4.85 9.91 -4.11
C THR A 69 -3.79 9.19 -3.27
N VAL A 70 -3.93 7.87 -3.10
CA VAL A 70 -2.96 7.01 -2.42
C VAL A 70 -2.54 5.90 -3.37
N ILE A 71 -1.23 5.75 -3.57
CA ILE A 71 -0.64 4.74 -4.47
C ILE A 71 0.35 3.88 -3.70
N LYS A 72 0.25 2.56 -3.85
CA LYS A 72 1.25 1.63 -3.34
C LYS A 72 2.44 1.62 -4.29
N ILE A 73 3.65 1.83 -3.78
CA ILE A 73 4.86 1.64 -4.61
C ILE A 73 5.36 0.21 -4.39
N PHE A 74 5.41 -0.58 -5.46
CA PHE A 74 5.76 -1.99 -5.37
C PHE A 74 6.49 -2.48 -6.62
N PRO A 75 7.60 -3.24 -6.49
CA PRO A 75 8.37 -3.50 -5.26
C PRO A 75 9.29 -2.32 -4.88
N ALA A 76 9.01 -1.66 -3.75
CA ALA A 76 9.61 -0.37 -3.36
C ALA A 76 11.15 -0.35 -3.38
N ALA A 77 11.80 -1.35 -2.80
CA ALA A 77 13.26 -1.40 -2.78
C ALA A 77 13.87 -1.52 -4.18
N ALA A 78 13.27 -2.32 -5.07
CA ALA A 78 13.81 -2.57 -6.39
C ALA A 78 13.62 -1.38 -7.36
N VAL A 79 12.63 -0.52 -7.11
CA VAL A 79 12.37 0.69 -7.92
C VAL A 79 13.11 1.92 -7.42
N GLY A 80 14.00 1.78 -6.41
CA GLY A 80 14.86 2.86 -5.91
C GLY A 80 14.50 3.41 -4.53
N GLY A 81 13.54 2.80 -3.83
CA GLY A 81 13.28 3.04 -2.41
C GLY A 81 12.95 4.51 -2.06
N PRO A 82 13.45 5.04 -0.93
CA PRO A 82 13.20 6.42 -0.51
C PRO A 82 13.64 7.48 -1.53
N ALA A 83 14.70 7.21 -2.32
CA ALA A 83 15.17 8.13 -3.34
C ALA A 83 14.14 8.28 -4.48
N PHE A 84 13.59 7.17 -4.96
CA PHE A 84 12.51 7.17 -5.94
C PHE A 84 11.27 7.93 -5.41
N LEU A 85 10.86 7.62 -4.17
CA LEU A 85 9.72 8.30 -3.53
C LEU A 85 9.90 9.81 -3.47
N ARG A 86 11.06 10.30 -3.04
CA ARG A 86 11.36 11.74 -3.02
C ARG A 86 11.28 12.37 -4.42
N ALA A 87 11.80 11.68 -5.45
CA ALA A 87 11.76 12.16 -6.82
C ALA A 87 10.32 12.29 -7.34
N VAL A 88 9.50 11.24 -7.19
CA VAL A 88 8.11 11.27 -7.69
C VAL A 88 7.20 12.17 -6.85
N SER A 89 7.50 12.39 -5.58
CA SER A 89 6.71 13.27 -4.71
C SER A 89 6.77 14.74 -5.14
N GLY A 90 7.89 15.17 -5.74
CA GLY A 90 7.99 16.52 -6.31
C GLY A 90 7.15 16.70 -7.57
N VAL A 91 6.86 15.61 -8.29
CA VAL A 91 6.06 15.61 -9.53
C VAL A 91 4.58 15.47 -9.22
N PHE A 92 4.22 14.66 -8.23
CA PHE A 92 2.83 14.35 -7.86
C PHE A 92 2.54 14.79 -6.41
N PRO A 93 2.47 16.10 -6.11
CA PRO A 93 2.34 16.60 -4.74
C PRO A 93 0.99 16.26 -4.09
N ASP A 94 -0.02 15.93 -4.89
CA ASP A 94 -1.38 15.51 -4.49
C ASP A 94 -1.49 13.99 -4.26
N VAL A 95 -0.42 13.22 -4.51
CA VAL A 95 -0.38 11.78 -4.29
C VAL A 95 0.42 11.44 -3.03
N LYS A 96 -0.12 10.51 -2.25
CA LYS A 96 0.55 9.90 -1.12
C LYS A 96 0.93 8.45 -1.41
N PHE A 97 1.95 7.94 -0.74
CA PHE A 97 2.55 6.67 -1.07
C PHE A 97 2.55 5.67 0.09
N ILE A 98 2.42 4.39 -0.26
CA ILE A 98 2.64 3.25 0.64
C ILE A 98 3.70 2.34 0.00
N PRO A 99 4.99 2.53 0.28
CA PRO A 99 6.02 1.61 -0.18
C PRO A 99 5.82 0.21 0.40
N THR A 100 5.89 -0.81 -0.45
CA THR A 100 5.81 -2.22 -0.07
C THR A 100 6.82 -3.04 -0.87
N GLY A 101 7.43 -4.04 -0.24
CA GLY A 101 8.41 -4.92 -0.86
C GLY A 101 9.85 -4.43 -0.65
N GLY A 102 10.60 -5.18 0.16
CA GLY A 102 11.96 -4.82 0.57
C GLY A 102 12.05 -3.80 1.72
N VAL A 103 10.93 -3.45 2.35
CA VAL A 103 10.92 -2.72 3.62
C VAL A 103 11.27 -3.69 4.75
N THR A 104 12.17 -3.29 5.64
CA THR A 104 12.62 -4.04 6.83
C THR A 104 12.65 -3.11 8.04
N ALA A 105 12.90 -3.63 9.24
CA ALA A 105 13.03 -2.80 10.44
C ALA A 105 14.17 -1.78 10.32
N GLU A 106 15.27 -2.17 9.65
CA GLU A 106 16.48 -1.37 9.53
C GLU A 106 16.31 -0.16 8.61
N ASN A 107 15.45 -0.26 7.58
CA ASN A 107 15.23 0.81 6.60
C ASN A 107 13.88 1.52 6.73
N LEU A 108 13.03 1.10 7.68
CA LEU A 108 11.68 1.65 7.89
C LEU A 108 11.70 3.17 8.12
N ALA A 109 12.63 3.65 8.96
CA ALA A 109 12.77 5.08 9.26
C ALA A 109 13.08 5.91 8.01
N ASP A 110 13.89 5.39 7.08
CA ASP A 110 14.26 6.11 5.85
C ASP A 110 13.06 6.30 4.91
N TYR A 111 12.15 5.34 4.88
CA TYR A 111 10.90 5.45 4.12
C TYR A 111 9.95 6.45 4.78
N LEU A 112 9.75 6.35 6.09
CA LEU A 112 8.82 7.20 6.84
C LEU A 112 9.29 8.66 6.94
N ALA A 113 10.59 8.92 6.81
CA ALA A 113 11.13 10.27 6.71
C ALA A 113 10.72 11.01 5.42
N VAL A 114 10.13 10.33 4.42
CA VAL A 114 9.61 10.97 3.20
C VAL A 114 8.19 11.50 3.46
N PRO A 115 7.92 12.83 3.40
CA PRO A 115 6.63 13.41 3.84
C PRO A 115 5.36 12.95 3.08
N SER A 116 5.53 12.35 1.91
CA SER A 116 4.43 11.80 1.12
C SER A 116 4.11 10.35 1.47
N VAL A 117 4.93 9.68 2.28
CA VAL A 117 4.71 8.30 2.73
C VAL A 117 3.76 8.31 3.93
N LEU A 118 2.65 7.56 3.83
CA LEU A 118 1.66 7.45 4.92
C LEU A 118 1.93 6.27 5.84
N ALA A 119 2.44 5.19 5.27
CA ALA A 119 2.69 3.92 5.95
C ALA A 119 3.62 3.07 5.08
N CYS A 120 4.23 2.05 5.66
CA CYS A 120 5.01 1.06 4.92
C CYS A 120 4.39 -0.34 5.05
N GLY A 121 4.36 -1.09 3.95
CA GLY A 121 3.98 -2.50 3.95
C GLY A 121 5.20 -3.42 4.02
N GLY A 122 5.19 -4.40 4.92
CA GLY A 122 6.32 -5.32 5.09
C GLY A 122 5.89 -6.70 5.59
N THR A 123 6.33 -7.75 4.89
CA THR A 123 6.13 -9.14 5.31
C THR A 123 7.01 -9.54 6.49
N TRP A 124 8.06 -8.77 6.81
CA TRP A 124 8.99 -9.07 7.90
C TRP A 124 8.30 -9.15 9.27
N ILE A 125 7.19 -8.42 9.45
CA ILE A 125 6.36 -8.48 10.66
C ILE A 125 5.77 -9.88 10.84
N THR A 126 5.23 -10.45 9.77
CA THR A 126 4.48 -11.73 9.75
C THR A 126 5.31 -12.91 9.26
N ALA A 127 6.60 -12.74 8.99
CA ALA A 127 7.46 -13.77 8.40
C ALA A 127 7.55 -15.06 9.24
N ARG A 128 7.36 -14.95 10.56
CA ARG A 128 7.17 -16.05 11.51
C ARG A 128 6.06 -15.67 12.48
N LEU A 129 5.36 -16.65 13.05
CA LEU A 129 4.38 -16.38 14.11
C LEU A 129 5.08 -16.11 15.44
N ASP A 130 6.17 -16.82 15.71
CA ASP A 130 6.99 -16.62 16.92
C ASP A 130 7.57 -15.19 16.94
N GLY A 131 7.31 -14.44 18.01
CA GLY A 131 7.79 -13.06 18.16
C GLY A 131 7.09 -12.02 17.27
N ILE A 132 5.90 -12.34 16.73
CA ILE A 132 5.12 -11.38 15.92
C ILE A 132 4.75 -10.12 16.70
N GLU A 133 4.45 -10.25 18.00
CA GLU A 133 4.12 -9.10 18.86
C GLU A 133 5.31 -8.14 19.01
N GLU A 134 6.52 -8.67 19.20
CA GLU A 134 7.73 -7.87 19.34
C GLU A 134 8.03 -7.11 18.04
N ARG A 135 7.97 -7.80 16.89
CA ARG A 135 8.14 -7.14 15.59
C ARG A 135 7.08 -6.10 15.32
N ALA A 136 5.82 -6.35 15.69
CA ALA A 136 4.74 -5.39 15.56
C ALA A 136 4.97 -4.15 16.43
N ARG A 137 5.45 -4.32 17.68
CA ARG A 137 5.83 -3.20 18.55
C ARG A 137 7.00 -2.40 17.98
N THR A 138 8.04 -3.07 17.49
CA THR A 138 9.18 -2.40 16.85
C THR A 138 8.74 -1.59 15.63
N ALA A 139 7.87 -2.14 14.77
CA ALA A 139 7.33 -1.42 13.63
C ALA A 139 6.56 -0.16 14.04
N ALA A 140 5.79 -0.23 15.14
CA ALA A 140 5.01 0.88 15.66
C ALA A 140 5.86 1.98 16.33
N LEU A 141 7.05 1.67 16.85
CA LEU A 141 7.95 2.64 17.49
C LEU A 141 8.75 3.50 16.50
N VAL A 142 8.86 3.05 15.25
CA VAL A 142 9.62 3.73 14.19
C VAL A 142 8.72 4.66 13.35
N ALA A 143 7.39 4.55 13.52
CA ALA A 143 6.37 5.39 12.88
C ALA A 143 5.94 6.55 13.77
#